data_AF-A0A9P9PFU9-F1
#
_entry.id   AF-A0A9P9PFU9-F1
#
_cell.length_a   1.000
_cell.length_b   1.000
_cell.length_c   1.000
_cell.angle_alpha   90.00
_cell.angle_beta   90.00
_cell.angle_gamma   90.00
#
_symmetry.space_group_name_H-M   'P 1'
#
loop_
_entity.id
_entity.type
_entity.pdbx_description
1 polymer ?
#
loop_
_entity_poly.entity_id
_entity_poly.type
_entity_poly.pdbx_seq_one_letter_code
_entity_poly.pdbx_strand_id
1 'polypeptide(L)'
;MKRIRLDRLGGQLLSPRKSTRPCCLRPRNPPSTSCVASSTQHQQIRSQSSFSSPISDEVVYEDGEESEIRPLSERHPSSPYPSPLPDAALRSAKLAALHARLSLPKILPLQTMARTLVDPSADSNTNFNNASLAQIGGSLISFHVSEYLLCTYPRLPISVLFAAAYAYNGPKTLQMIGREWGVESAAVPGSEVDPGYLQFSKLQAGAEVKAQGGTTRPDKAWFYRRGMSSRVVYDDEFGDTISRDRDETASLPSETAYSNFVKAVVGALYLHAGREAAKTFVKQHILSRHLEISTLFQFKEPVRELARLCAREGFEYPVARILSETGRRSRSPVFVVGIYSGNDQLGEGAGASLPEARLRASVNALKAWYLYSPGNNVPVPSDTESANARPWEPVHIDMGEVIH
;
A
#
# COMPACT_ATOMS: atom_id res chain seq x y z
N MET A 1 -40.69 21.38 11.12
CA MET A 1 -40.31 22.77 10.77
C MET A 1 -39.29 23.29 11.77
N LYS A 2 -38.01 23.38 11.37
CA LYS A 2 -36.98 24.18 12.04
C LYS A 2 -36.07 24.74 10.93
N ARG A 3 -36.20 26.04 10.66
CA ARG A 3 -35.35 26.80 9.74
C ARG A 3 -34.12 27.28 10.51
N ILE A 4 -32.93 27.04 9.96
CA ILE A 4 -31.68 27.65 10.43
C ILE A 4 -31.05 28.42 9.26
N ARG A 5 -30.53 29.61 9.59
CA ARG A 5 -30.22 30.75 8.73
C ARG A 5 -28.91 30.56 7.95
N LEU A 6 -28.87 31.13 6.74
CA LEU A 6 -27.65 31.35 5.96
C LEU A 6 -27.08 32.72 6.33
N ASP A 7 -25.85 32.78 6.82
CA ASP A 7 -25.11 34.02 6.99
C ASP A 7 -24.48 34.45 5.66
N ARG A 8 -24.85 35.67 5.25
CA ARG A 8 -24.33 36.38 4.09
C ARG A 8 -23.89 37.75 4.58
N LEU A 9 -22.59 38.02 4.57
CA LEU A 9 -22.04 39.36 4.69
C LEU A 9 -21.04 39.57 3.56
N GLY A 10 -21.41 40.44 2.62
CA GLY A 10 -20.43 41.25 1.87
C GLY A 10 -19.79 42.26 2.84
N GLY A 11 -18.76 43.01 2.51
CA GLY A 11 -18.09 43.34 1.27
C GLY A 11 -17.30 44.61 1.59
N GLN A 12 -16.06 44.73 1.14
CA GLN A 12 -15.36 46.02 1.16
C GLN A 12 -14.63 46.22 -0.16
N LEU A 13 -15.04 47.29 -0.83
CA LEU A 13 -14.45 47.91 -2.01
C LEU A 13 -13.25 48.77 -1.62
N LEU A 14 -12.45 49.06 -2.66
CA LEU A 14 -11.55 50.20 -2.94
C LEU A 14 -10.13 49.70 -3.24
N SER A 15 -9.41 50.07 -4.31
CA SER A 15 -9.65 50.81 -5.56
C SER A 15 -8.30 50.74 -6.36
N PRO A 16 -8.19 51.25 -7.60
CA PRO A 16 -7.30 50.72 -8.63
C PRO A 16 -5.96 51.48 -8.82
N ARG A 17 -5.00 50.85 -9.50
CA ARG A 17 -3.98 51.59 -10.28
C ARG A 17 -3.93 51.12 -11.73
N LYS A 18 -4.05 52.11 -12.61
CA LYS A 18 -3.92 52.06 -14.06
C LYS A 18 -2.44 51.89 -14.44
N SER A 19 -2.15 51.10 -15.46
CA SER A 19 -1.16 51.48 -16.47
C SER A 19 -1.38 50.70 -17.77
N THR A 20 -0.94 51.34 -18.83
CA THR A 20 -1.23 51.27 -20.25
C THR A 20 -0.70 50.04 -21.01
N ARG A 21 -1.47 49.71 -22.06
CA ARG A 21 -1.22 48.86 -23.25
C ARG A 21 0.10 49.18 -24.02
N PRO A 22 0.37 48.60 -25.22
CA PRO A 22 0.18 47.24 -25.77
C PRO A 22 1.48 46.70 -26.42
N CYS A 23 1.51 45.46 -26.91
CA CYS A 23 1.85 45.16 -28.32
C CYS A 23 1.88 43.66 -28.63
N CYS A 24 1.43 43.38 -29.85
CA CYS A 24 1.36 42.10 -30.52
C CYS A 24 2.76 41.53 -30.78
N LEU A 25 2.88 40.20 -30.92
CA LEU A 25 3.60 39.50 -32.00
C LEU A 25 3.58 37.96 -31.77
N ARG A 26 3.02 37.23 -32.74
CA ARG A 26 3.35 35.82 -33.05
C ARG A 26 4.55 35.85 -34.00
N PRO A 27 5.48 34.87 -33.98
CA PRO A 27 5.39 33.67 -34.86
C PRO A 27 5.89 32.37 -34.16
N ARG A 28 5.32 31.18 -34.40
CA ARG A 28 5.55 30.19 -35.48
C ARG A 28 6.95 29.51 -35.42
N ASN A 29 6.98 28.23 -35.00
CA ASN A 29 8.11 27.27 -35.10
C ASN A 29 8.55 27.08 -36.56
N PRO A 30 9.84 26.78 -36.86
CA PRO A 30 10.33 25.38 -36.98
C PRO A 30 11.86 25.23 -36.66
N PRO A 31 12.60 24.20 -37.17
CA PRO A 31 12.93 22.95 -36.50
C PRO A 31 14.43 22.78 -36.12
N SER A 32 14.70 21.63 -35.52
CA SER A 32 15.97 20.99 -35.14
C SER A 32 17.18 21.20 -36.07
N THR A 33 18.30 21.64 -35.49
CA THR A 33 19.64 21.11 -35.78
C THR A 33 20.59 21.37 -34.61
N SER A 34 21.36 20.34 -34.29
CA SER A 34 22.41 20.27 -33.28
C SER A 34 23.66 21.06 -33.69
N CYS A 35 24.24 21.82 -32.76
CA CYS A 35 25.69 21.99 -32.67
C CYS A 35 26.10 22.40 -31.25
N VAL A 36 27.14 21.72 -30.79
CA VAL A 36 27.76 21.82 -29.47
C VAL A 36 28.65 23.06 -29.42
N ALA A 37 28.50 23.89 -28.39
CA ALA A 37 29.52 24.84 -27.98
C ALA A 37 29.44 25.12 -26.48
N SER A 38 30.54 24.81 -25.83
CA SER A 38 30.80 24.84 -24.39
C SER A 38 30.93 26.27 -23.87
N SER A 39 30.27 26.58 -22.75
CA SER A 39 30.67 27.70 -21.89
C SER A 39 30.43 27.35 -20.42
N THR A 40 31.50 26.86 -19.79
CA THR A 40 31.63 26.63 -18.36
C THR A 40 31.75 27.96 -17.64
N GLN A 41 30.71 28.39 -16.91
CA GLN A 41 30.84 29.43 -15.89
C GLN A 41 31.16 28.77 -14.54
N HIS A 42 32.40 28.98 -14.10
CA HIS A 42 32.87 28.66 -12.75
C HIS A 42 32.19 29.57 -11.73
N GLN A 43 31.30 29.02 -10.90
CA GLN A 43 31.01 29.58 -9.58
C GLN A 43 31.75 28.75 -8.53
N GLN A 44 32.71 29.40 -7.87
CA GLN A 44 33.44 28.85 -6.75
C GLN A 44 32.53 28.80 -5.52
N ILE A 45 32.22 27.61 -5.04
CA ILE A 45 31.77 27.40 -3.66
C ILE A 45 32.74 26.43 -3.00
N ARG A 46 33.29 26.92 -1.90
CA ARG A 46 34.39 26.40 -1.09
C ARG A 46 33.90 25.23 -0.25
N SER A 47 34.28 24.00 -0.61
CA SER A 47 34.21 22.84 0.28
C SER A 47 35.54 22.69 1.03
N GLN A 48 35.50 22.73 2.36
CA GLN A 48 36.63 22.32 3.18
C GLN A 48 36.57 20.81 3.36
N SER A 49 37.51 20.09 2.76
CA SER A 49 37.83 18.70 3.09
C SER A 49 39.12 18.68 3.89
N SER A 50 39.05 18.30 5.15
CA SER A 50 40.24 17.96 5.95
C SER A 50 40.73 16.58 5.52
N PHE A 51 41.62 16.56 4.53
CA PHE A 51 42.50 15.42 4.25
C PHE A 51 43.83 15.72 4.95
N SER A 52 44.16 14.96 5.98
CA SER A 52 45.49 14.98 6.59
C SER A 52 46.42 14.05 5.81
N SER A 53 47.41 14.63 5.14
CA SER A 53 48.57 13.91 4.58
C SER A 53 49.44 13.38 5.73
N PRO A 54 50.11 12.22 5.60
CA PRO A 54 50.99 11.73 6.64
C PRO A 54 52.28 12.54 6.62
N ILE A 55 52.54 13.28 7.70
CA ILE A 55 53.87 13.80 8.01
C ILE A 55 54.64 12.67 8.66
N SER A 56 55.70 12.25 7.97
CA SER A 56 56.75 11.39 8.49
C SER A 56 57.54 12.18 9.54
N ASP A 57 57.16 12.03 10.81
CA ASP A 57 58.02 12.33 11.94
C ASP A 57 58.46 11.00 12.55
N GLU A 58 59.76 10.73 12.45
CA GLU A 58 60.45 9.67 13.17
C GLU A 58 60.30 9.92 14.67
N VAL A 59 59.42 9.16 15.31
CA VAL A 59 59.41 9.03 16.76
C VAL A 59 60.00 7.66 17.09
N VAL A 60 61.27 7.70 17.46
CA VAL A 60 61.99 6.56 18.03
C VAL A 60 61.40 6.27 19.41
N TYR A 61 60.79 5.10 19.57
CA TYR A 61 60.63 4.44 20.86
C TYR A 61 61.19 3.03 20.75
N GLU A 62 62.25 2.79 21.51
CA GLU A 62 62.75 1.47 21.89
C GLU A 62 61.67 0.77 22.72
N ASP A 63 61.21 -0.39 22.26
CA ASP A 63 61.33 -1.67 22.97
C ASP A 63 60.53 -2.73 22.21
N GLY A 64 61.21 -3.82 21.88
CA GLY A 64 60.71 -4.85 20.98
C GLY A 64 59.64 -5.73 21.61
N GLU A 65 58.53 -5.87 20.91
CA GLU A 65 57.77 -7.12 20.78
C GLU A 65 57.14 -7.12 19.37
N GLU A 66 57.54 -8.07 18.52
CA GLU A 66 56.90 -8.31 17.23
C GLU A 66 55.46 -8.79 17.48
N SER A 67 54.51 -7.87 17.52
CA SER A 67 53.09 -8.23 17.48
C SER A 67 52.76 -8.71 16.06
N GLU A 68 52.67 -10.04 15.88
CA GLU A 68 52.09 -10.65 14.68
C GLU A 68 50.77 -9.93 14.31
N ILE A 69 50.76 -9.20 13.20
CA ILE A 69 49.54 -8.64 12.65
C ILE A 69 48.71 -9.81 12.10
N ARG A 70 47.88 -10.42 12.95
CA ARG A 70 46.87 -11.37 12.49
C ARG A 70 45.96 -10.64 11.49
N PRO A 71 45.67 -11.23 10.31
CA PRO A 71 44.77 -10.61 9.35
C PRO A 71 43.40 -10.35 10.01
N LEU A 72 42.81 -9.19 9.74
CA LEU A 72 41.50 -8.76 10.27
C LEU A 72 40.36 -9.78 10.02
N SER A 73 40.58 -10.77 9.16
CA SER A 73 39.65 -11.85 8.82
C SER A 73 39.42 -12.87 9.95
N GLU A 74 40.25 -12.89 11.01
CA GLU A 74 40.14 -13.90 12.09
C GLU A 74 39.41 -13.40 13.35
N ARG A 75 38.91 -12.16 13.38
CA ARG A 75 38.31 -11.58 14.61
C ARG A 75 36.89 -12.05 14.92
N HIS A 76 36.21 -12.70 13.99
CA HIS A 76 34.88 -13.24 14.22
C HIS A 76 34.86 -14.70 13.79
N PRO A 77 34.64 -15.66 14.72
CA PRO A 77 34.34 -17.02 14.30
C PRO A 77 33.03 -16.95 13.53
N SER A 78 33.09 -17.04 12.21
CA SER A 78 31.92 -17.19 11.36
C SER A 78 31.26 -18.49 11.79
N SER A 79 30.17 -18.35 12.53
CA SER A 79 29.30 -19.47 12.85
C SER A 79 28.89 -20.14 11.54
N PRO A 80 28.88 -21.48 11.45
CA PRO A 80 28.52 -22.18 10.23
C PRO A 80 27.02 -22.08 9.89
N TYR A 81 26.21 -21.46 10.75
CA TYR A 81 24.76 -21.44 10.62
C TYR A 81 24.25 -20.21 9.87
N PRO A 82 23.23 -20.37 9.00
CA PRO A 82 22.66 -19.27 8.23
C PRO A 82 21.89 -18.25 9.10
N SER A 83 21.32 -18.71 10.21
CA SER A 83 20.47 -17.93 11.12
C SER A 83 20.85 -18.24 12.58
N PRO A 84 20.57 -17.35 13.54
CA PRO A 84 20.96 -17.54 14.94
C PRO A 84 20.20 -18.70 15.58
N LEU A 85 20.85 -19.36 16.54
CA LEU A 85 20.26 -20.50 17.24
C LEU A 85 19.01 -20.08 18.05
N PRO A 86 18.00 -20.97 18.20
CA PRO A 86 16.77 -20.65 18.95
C PRO A 86 17.03 -20.17 20.39
N ASP A 87 18.04 -20.71 21.05
CA ASP A 87 18.40 -20.33 22.43
C ASP A 87 18.91 -18.88 22.53
N ALA A 88 19.47 -18.33 21.44
CA ALA A 88 19.89 -16.94 21.38
C ALA A 88 18.71 -15.97 21.53
N ALA A 89 17.50 -16.40 21.13
CA ALA A 89 16.30 -15.58 21.23
C ALA A 89 15.97 -15.19 22.67
N LEU A 90 16.27 -16.05 23.64
CA LEU A 90 16.03 -15.81 25.06
C LEU A 90 16.92 -14.70 25.65
N ARG A 91 18.06 -14.42 25.01
CA ARG A 91 19.02 -13.39 25.44
C ARG A 91 18.83 -12.06 24.72
N SER A 92 17.97 -12.02 23.70
CA SER A 92 17.74 -10.83 22.89
C SER A 92 16.82 -9.83 23.61
N ALA A 93 17.38 -8.66 23.94
CA ALA A 93 16.59 -7.54 24.45
C ALA A 93 15.64 -6.97 23.39
N LYS A 94 16.05 -6.99 22.11
CA LYS A 94 15.24 -6.48 20.99
C LYS A 94 13.97 -7.30 20.80
N LEU A 95 14.07 -8.64 20.86
CA LEU A 95 12.90 -9.51 20.79
C LEU A 95 11.96 -9.33 21.97
N ALA A 96 12.50 -9.28 23.19
CA ALA A 96 11.69 -9.05 24.38
C ALA A 96 10.94 -7.71 24.31
N ALA A 97 11.61 -6.65 23.83
CA ALA A 97 11.00 -5.34 23.64
C ALA A 97 9.92 -5.35 22.55
N LEU A 98 10.16 -6.02 21.41
CA LEU A 98 9.18 -6.15 20.34
C LEU A 98 7.94 -6.93 20.79
N HIS A 99 8.15 -8.05 21.48
CA HIS A 99 7.07 -8.87 22.04
C HIS A 99 6.19 -8.05 23.01
N ALA A 100 6.81 -7.26 23.88
CA ALA A 100 6.09 -6.38 24.81
C ALA A 100 5.37 -5.22 24.08
N ARG A 101 6.01 -4.59 23.08
CA ARG A 101 5.45 -3.47 22.31
C ARG A 101 4.17 -3.87 21.58
N LEU A 102 4.16 -5.06 20.98
CA LEU A 102 3.00 -5.62 20.28
C LEU A 102 1.94 -6.21 21.22
N SER A 103 2.15 -6.14 22.55
CA SER A 103 1.25 -6.68 23.56
C SER A 103 0.87 -8.15 23.31
N LEU A 104 1.84 -8.95 22.86
CA LEU A 104 1.60 -10.34 22.49
C LEU A 104 1.38 -11.24 23.71
N PRO A 105 0.57 -12.30 23.56
CA PRO A 105 0.29 -13.20 24.66
C PRO A 105 1.54 -13.97 25.07
N LYS A 106 1.73 -14.16 26.38
CA LYS A 106 2.87 -14.92 26.94
C LYS A 106 2.96 -16.38 26.48
N ILE A 107 1.88 -16.91 25.90
CA ILE A 107 1.81 -18.26 25.31
C ILE A 107 2.69 -18.36 24.05
N LEU A 108 2.91 -17.23 23.36
CA LEU A 108 3.83 -17.15 22.23
C LEU A 108 5.28 -17.04 22.76
N PRO A 109 6.13 -18.05 22.58
CA PRO A 109 7.50 -18.00 23.08
C PRO A 109 8.39 -17.11 22.21
N LEU A 110 9.45 -16.56 22.80
CA LEU A 110 10.42 -15.70 22.11
C LEU A 110 11.12 -16.41 20.94
N GLN A 111 11.29 -17.74 21.03
CA GLN A 111 11.87 -18.57 19.98
C GLN A 111 10.98 -18.60 18.72
N THR A 112 9.66 -18.72 18.87
CA THR A 112 8.75 -18.64 17.72
C THR A 112 8.75 -17.24 17.13
N MET A 113 8.82 -16.20 17.99
CA MET A 113 8.94 -14.82 17.52
C MET A 113 10.24 -14.62 16.71
N ALA A 114 11.37 -15.14 17.19
CA ALA A 114 12.64 -15.10 16.45
C ALA A 114 12.52 -15.74 15.07
N ARG A 115 11.85 -16.90 14.99
CA ARG A 115 11.60 -17.59 13.71
C ARG A 115 10.84 -16.72 12.71
N THR A 116 9.92 -15.86 13.14
CA THR A 116 9.19 -14.97 12.21
C THR A 116 10.08 -13.95 11.50
N LEU A 117 11.26 -13.63 12.08
CA LEU A 117 12.22 -12.66 11.53
C LEU A 117 13.26 -13.30 10.60
N VAL A 118 13.24 -14.63 10.43
CA VAL A 118 14.15 -15.34 9.52
C VAL A 118 13.40 -15.67 8.23
N ASP A 119 13.74 -14.96 7.16
CA ASP A 119 13.15 -15.18 5.83
C ASP A 119 13.79 -16.39 5.13
N PRO A 120 13.11 -17.08 4.18
CA PRO A 120 13.66 -18.23 3.47
C PRO A 120 14.90 -17.90 2.64
N SER A 121 15.08 -16.64 2.26
CA SER A 121 16.30 -16.14 1.61
C SER A 121 17.51 -16.05 2.54
N ALA A 122 17.29 -15.99 3.86
CA ALA A 122 18.36 -16.08 4.87
C ALA A 122 18.64 -17.54 5.24
N ASP A 123 17.60 -18.35 5.43
CA ASP A 123 17.70 -19.75 5.82
C ASP A 123 16.82 -20.64 4.93
N SER A 124 17.46 -21.53 4.18
CA SER A 124 16.78 -22.45 3.28
C SER A 124 16.00 -23.55 4.01
N ASN A 125 16.27 -23.76 5.31
CA ASN A 125 15.58 -24.78 6.08
C ASN A 125 14.18 -24.31 6.51
N THR A 126 13.15 -25.03 6.07
CA THR A 126 11.74 -24.74 6.34
C THR A 126 11.38 -24.74 7.83
N ASN A 127 12.15 -25.44 8.67
CA ASN A 127 11.93 -25.49 10.10
C ASN A 127 12.37 -24.22 10.84
N PHE A 128 13.34 -23.49 10.28
CA PHE A 128 13.95 -22.30 10.91
C PHE A 128 13.57 -20.99 10.23
N ASN A 129 12.98 -21.04 9.04
CA ASN A 129 12.45 -19.86 8.36
C ASN A 129 10.94 -19.61 8.61
N ASN A 130 10.48 -18.45 8.15
CA ASN A 130 9.13 -17.95 8.35
C ASN A 130 8.13 -18.28 7.22
N ALA A 131 8.52 -19.01 6.17
CA ALA A 131 7.68 -19.27 4.99
C ALA A 131 6.29 -19.83 5.35
N SER A 132 6.28 -20.92 6.12
CA SER A 132 5.05 -21.61 6.53
C SER A 132 4.14 -20.73 7.39
N LEU A 133 4.73 -19.95 8.30
CA LEU A 133 4.01 -19.00 9.15
C LEU A 133 3.42 -17.86 8.32
N ALA A 134 4.19 -17.34 7.36
CA ALA A 134 3.77 -16.28 6.47
C ALA A 134 2.61 -16.72 5.56
N GLN A 135 2.62 -17.98 5.09
CA GLN A 135 1.53 -18.53 4.30
C GLN A 135 0.22 -18.55 5.10
N ILE A 136 0.23 -19.11 6.31
CA ILE A 136 -0.95 -19.20 7.17
C ILE A 136 -1.47 -17.80 7.54
N GLY A 137 -0.58 -16.92 8.02
CA GLY A 137 -0.98 -15.58 8.41
C GLY A 137 -1.41 -14.71 7.24
N GLY A 138 -0.82 -14.90 6.06
CA GLY A 138 -1.27 -14.27 4.82
C GLY A 138 -2.72 -14.63 4.51
N SER A 139 -3.08 -15.92 4.54
CA SER A 139 -4.46 -16.36 4.34
C SER A 139 -5.43 -15.78 5.37
N LEU A 140 -5.03 -15.70 6.64
CA LEU A 140 -5.86 -15.13 7.71
C LEU A 140 -6.11 -13.62 7.51
N ILE A 141 -5.06 -12.86 7.18
CA ILE A 141 -5.19 -11.43 6.93
C ILE A 141 -6.09 -11.20 5.73
N SER A 142 -5.85 -11.90 4.61
CA SER A 142 -6.63 -11.74 3.39
C SER A 142 -8.10 -12.13 3.58
N PHE A 143 -8.38 -13.18 4.36
CA PHE A 143 -9.73 -13.54 4.75
C PHE A 143 -10.42 -12.43 5.56
N HIS A 144 -9.80 -11.96 6.64
CA HIS A 144 -10.38 -10.95 7.53
C HIS A 144 -10.53 -9.57 6.86
N VAL A 145 -9.61 -9.19 5.96
CA VAL A 145 -9.71 -7.97 5.17
C VAL A 145 -10.85 -8.08 4.16
N SER A 146 -10.96 -9.21 3.46
CA SER A 146 -11.99 -9.41 2.44
C SER A 146 -13.40 -9.46 3.03
N GLU A 147 -13.59 -10.18 4.14
CA GLU A 147 -14.91 -10.22 4.81
C GLU A 147 -15.31 -8.82 5.30
N TYR A 148 -14.35 -8.06 5.84
CA TYR A 148 -14.60 -6.70 6.31
C TYR A 148 -15.01 -5.77 5.15
N LEU A 149 -14.27 -5.82 4.04
CA LEU A 149 -14.57 -5.00 2.87
C LEU A 149 -15.94 -5.34 2.27
N LEU A 150 -16.26 -6.62 2.11
CA LEU A 150 -17.53 -7.06 1.55
C LEU A 150 -18.73 -6.73 2.43
N CYS A 151 -18.60 -6.88 3.75
CA CYS A 151 -19.69 -6.53 4.68
C CYS A 151 -19.86 -5.01 4.79
N THR A 152 -18.76 -4.25 4.77
CA THR A 152 -18.81 -2.78 4.88
C THR A 152 -19.29 -2.12 3.58
N TYR A 153 -18.89 -2.65 2.43
CA TYR A 153 -19.21 -2.13 1.09
C TYR A 153 -19.69 -3.26 0.16
N PRO A 154 -20.94 -3.73 0.32
CA PRO A 154 -21.45 -4.90 -0.41
C PRO A 154 -21.59 -4.71 -1.93
N ARG A 155 -21.54 -3.46 -2.41
CA ARG A 155 -21.68 -3.11 -3.83
C ARG A 155 -20.34 -2.79 -4.50
N LEU A 156 -19.21 -3.05 -3.83
CA LEU A 156 -17.92 -2.61 -4.32
C LEU A 156 -17.54 -3.34 -5.64
N PRO A 157 -17.17 -2.60 -6.72
CA PRO A 157 -16.62 -3.18 -7.93
C PRO A 157 -15.41 -4.07 -7.63
N ILE A 158 -15.27 -5.19 -8.34
CA ILE A 158 -14.26 -6.19 -8.00
C ILE A 158 -12.83 -5.67 -8.21
N SER A 159 -12.64 -4.77 -9.18
CA SER A 159 -11.38 -4.07 -9.41
C SER A 159 -10.99 -3.17 -8.22
N VAL A 160 -11.97 -2.48 -7.64
CA VAL A 160 -11.77 -1.62 -6.47
C VAL A 160 -11.59 -2.46 -5.21
N LEU A 161 -12.25 -3.62 -5.11
CA LEU A 161 -12.04 -4.57 -4.02
C LEU A 161 -10.59 -5.06 -3.98
N PHE A 162 -10.02 -5.47 -5.12
CA PHE A 162 -8.61 -5.86 -5.19
C PHE A 162 -7.66 -4.71 -4.80
N ALA A 163 -7.93 -3.49 -5.29
CA ALA A 163 -7.13 -2.33 -4.94
C ALA A 163 -7.24 -1.98 -3.44
N ALA A 164 -8.43 -2.12 -2.85
CA ALA A 164 -8.65 -1.89 -1.44
C ALA A 164 -7.96 -2.96 -0.59
N ALA A 165 -8.06 -4.23 -0.97
CA ALA A 165 -7.32 -5.32 -0.32
C ALA A 165 -5.81 -5.04 -0.35
N TYR A 166 -5.25 -4.75 -1.53
CA TYR A 166 -3.84 -4.39 -1.69
C TYR A 166 -3.45 -3.17 -0.83
N ALA A 167 -4.31 -2.17 -0.68
CA ALA A 167 -4.04 -1.03 0.17
C ALA A 167 -3.98 -1.40 1.66
N TYR A 168 -4.78 -2.36 2.13
CA TYR A 168 -4.75 -2.83 3.53
C TYR A 168 -3.60 -3.81 3.83
N ASN A 169 -3.42 -4.85 3.01
CA ASN A 169 -2.47 -5.94 3.30
C ASN A 169 -1.45 -6.23 2.17
N GLY A 170 -1.30 -5.31 1.21
CA GLY A 170 -0.24 -5.38 0.21
C GLY A 170 1.16 -5.20 0.82
N PRO A 171 2.22 -5.63 0.10
CA PRO A 171 3.56 -5.73 0.65
C PRO A 171 4.13 -4.39 1.13
N LYS A 172 3.80 -3.30 0.43
CA LYS A 172 4.19 -1.95 0.81
C LYS A 172 3.56 -1.48 2.13
N THR A 173 2.27 -1.76 2.32
CA THR A 173 1.56 -1.42 3.56
C THR A 173 2.09 -2.25 4.73
N LEU A 174 2.28 -3.56 4.52
CA LEU A 174 2.85 -4.43 5.55
C LEU A 174 4.30 -4.05 5.90
N GLN A 175 5.09 -3.55 4.95
CA GLN A 175 6.39 -2.98 5.24
C GLN A 175 6.30 -1.75 6.14
N MET A 176 5.37 -0.83 5.86
CA MET A 176 5.14 0.32 6.74
C MET A 176 4.79 -0.13 8.16
N ILE A 177 3.88 -1.10 8.30
CA ILE A 177 3.50 -1.66 9.60
C ILE A 177 4.70 -2.29 10.31
N GLY A 178 5.49 -3.11 9.63
CA GLY A 178 6.68 -3.73 10.22
C GLY A 178 7.72 -2.70 10.69
N ARG A 179 7.88 -1.60 9.95
CA ARG A 179 8.74 -0.48 10.36
C ARG A 179 8.15 0.32 11.52
N GLU A 180 6.84 0.57 11.52
CA GLU A 180 6.11 1.21 12.63
C GLU A 180 6.26 0.41 13.93
N TRP A 181 6.33 -0.92 13.84
CA TRP A 181 6.64 -1.81 14.97
C TRP A 181 8.08 -1.72 15.47
N GLY A 182 8.95 -0.97 14.80
CA GLY A 182 10.36 -0.81 15.17
C GLY A 182 11.23 -2.01 14.83
N VAL A 183 10.87 -2.77 13.79
CA VAL A 183 11.71 -3.85 13.27
C VAL A 183 12.77 -3.27 12.34
N GLU A 184 14.02 -3.63 12.59
CA GLU A 184 15.17 -3.23 11.80
C GLU A 184 15.67 -4.44 10.98
N SER A 185 16.09 -4.19 9.74
CA SER A 185 16.68 -5.23 8.89
C SER A 185 18.16 -5.42 9.19
N ALA A 186 18.61 -6.67 9.29
CA ALA A 186 20.04 -7.01 9.31
C ALA A 186 20.72 -6.55 8.02
N ALA A 187 22.02 -6.23 8.08
CA ALA A 187 22.80 -5.87 6.89
C ALA A 187 23.01 -7.08 5.98
N VAL A 188 23.43 -8.20 6.57
CA VAL A 188 23.67 -9.51 5.96
C VAL A 188 23.07 -10.56 6.91
N PRO A 189 22.39 -11.59 6.41
CA PRO A 189 21.92 -12.69 7.25
C PRO A 189 23.10 -13.48 7.83
N GLY A 190 22.98 -13.89 9.09
CA GLY A 190 24.03 -14.63 9.77
C GLY A 190 23.67 -14.95 11.21
N SER A 191 24.31 -15.97 11.76
CA SER A 191 24.04 -16.46 13.12
C SER A 191 24.65 -15.60 14.23
N GLU A 192 25.59 -14.73 13.89
CA GLU A 192 26.13 -13.68 14.78
C GLU A 192 25.16 -12.52 15.02
N VAL A 193 24.17 -12.36 14.15
CA VAL A 193 23.19 -11.28 14.23
C VAL A 193 22.18 -11.58 15.34
N ASP A 194 21.86 -10.57 16.15
CA ASP A 194 20.80 -10.68 17.15
C ASP A 194 19.48 -11.15 16.49
N PRO A 195 18.82 -12.19 17.02
CA PRO A 195 17.53 -12.68 16.52
C PRO A 195 16.41 -11.62 16.42
N GLY A 196 16.57 -10.45 17.06
CA GLY A 196 15.63 -9.33 16.98
C GLY A 196 15.69 -8.50 15.70
N TYR A 197 16.61 -8.79 14.77
CA TYR A 197 16.66 -8.17 13.45
C TYR A 197 15.95 -9.03 12.40
N LEU A 198 15.31 -8.40 11.42
CA LEU A 198 14.78 -9.08 10.24
C LEU A 198 15.93 -9.49 9.32
N GLN A 199 16.11 -10.79 9.13
CA GLN A 199 17.19 -11.40 8.35
C GLN A 199 16.66 -11.89 7.00
N PHE A 200 17.23 -11.38 5.92
CA PHE A 200 16.93 -11.78 4.54
C PHE A 200 18.10 -11.40 3.64
N SER A 201 18.22 -12.08 2.50
CA SER A 201 19.21 -11.72 1.47
C SER A 201 18.71 -10.51 0.68
N LYS A 202 19.34 -9.35 0.89
CA LYS A 202 18.94 -8.09 0.24
C LYS A 202 19.29 -8.09 -1.24
N LEU A 203 18.31 -7.77 -2.08
CA LEU A 203 18.56 -7.46 -3.48
C LEU A 203 19.38 -6.15 -3.60
N GLN A 204 20.48 -6.19 -4.35
CA GLN A 204 21.35 -5.03 -4.56
C GLN A 204 20.65 -3.95 -5.40
N ALA A 205 20.94 -2.68 -5.09
CA ALA A 205 20.40 -1.55 -5.85
C ALA A 205 20.90 -1.61 -7.31
N GLY A 206 19.96 -1.56 -8.27
CA GLY A 206 20.27 -1.68 -9.69
C GLY A 206 20.37 -3.11 -10.21
N ALA A 207 20.21 -4.14 -9.36
CA ALA A 207 20.01 -5.50 -9.84
C ALA A 207 18.69 -5.60 -10.62
N GLU A 208 18.72 -6.30 -11.76
CA GLU A 208 17.50 -6.58 -12.50
C GLU A 208 16.59 -7.46 -11.64
N VAL A 209 15.39 -6.95 -11.33
CA VAL A 209 14.31 -7.80 -10.82
C VAL A 209 14.03 -8.76 -11.96
N LYS A 210 14.42 -10.03 -11.81
CA LYS A 210 14.18 -11.07 -12.82
C LYS A 210 12.75 -10.90 -13.33
N ALA A 211 12.60 -10.68 -14.63
CA ALA A 211 11.30 -10.57 -15.25
C ALA A 211 10.48 -11.77 -14.77
N GLN A 212 9.29 -11.51 -14.20
CA GLN A 212 8.42 -12.56 -13.68
C GLN A 212 8.38 -13.69 -14.72
N GLY A 213 8.79 -14.89 -14.31
CA GLY A 213 8.80 -16.06 -15.18
C GLY A 213 7.40 -16.36 -15.71
N GLY A 214 7.27 -17.44 -16.48
CA GLY A 214 5.96 -17.86 -17.01
C GLY A 214 4.89 -17.87 -15.90
N THR A 215 3.70 -17.35 -16.20
CA THR A 215 2.60 -17.32 -15.23
C THR A 215 2.01 -18.72 -15.07
N THR A 216 1.41 -19.03 -13.92
CA THR A 216 0.72 -20.31 -13.70
C THR A 216 -0.48 -20.49 -14.63
N ARG A 217 -1.03 -19.38 -15.13
CA ARG A 217 -2.18 -19.35 -16.04
C ARG A 217 -2.03 -20.29 -17.25
N PRO A 218 -3.14 -20.90 -17.71
CA PRO A 218 -3.14 -21.73 -18.92
C PRO A 218 -2.83 -20.90 -20.17
N ASP A 219 -3.32 -19.66 -20.21
CA ASP A 219 -3.11 -18.71 -21.30
C ASP A 219 -1.70 -18.10 -21.20
N LYS A 220 -0.75 -18.66 -21.96
CA LYS A 220 0.67 -18.29 -21.87
C LYS A 220 1.02 -16.98 -22.57
N ALA A 221 0.17 -16.51 -23.50
CA ALA A 221 0.50 -15.35 -24.32
C ALA A 221 0.14 -14.03 -23.63
N TRP A 222 1.13 -13.15 -23.49
CA TRP A 222 1.01 -11.87 -22.77
C TRP A 222 -0.02 -10.89 -23.36
N PHE A 223 -0.37 -11.03 -24.65
CA PHE A 223 -1.31 -10.14 -25.35
C PHE A 223 -2.77 -10.57 -25.20
N TYR A 224 -3.05 -11.74 -24.62
CA TYR A 224 -4.43 -12.15 -24.38
C TYR A 224 -5.07 -11.30 -23.29
N ARG A 225 -6.32 -10.90 -23.55
CA ARG A 225 -7.09 -10.07 -22.62
C ARG A 225 -7.37 -10.87 -21.35
N ARG A 226 -6.89 -10.35 -20.22
CA ARG A 226 -7.21 -10.87 -18.89
C ARG A 226 -8.53 -10.30 -18.36
N GLY A 227 -9.57 -11.13 -18.29
CA GLY A 227 -10.89 -10.75 -17.75
C GLY A 227 -10.93 -10.73 -16.22
N MET A 228 -11.78 -9.89 -15.62
CA MET A 228 -11.88 -9.71 -14.16
C MET A 228 -12.32 -10.99 -13.43
N SER A 229 -13.34 -11.69 -13.94
CA SER A 229 -13.81 -12.95 -13.37
C SER A 229 -12.72 -14.02 -13.31
N SER A 230 -11.84 -14.07 -14.33
CA SER A 230 -10.72 -15.01 -14.37
C SER A 230 -9.67 -14.75 -13.28
N ARG A 231 -9.56 -13.49 -12.79
CA ARG A 231 -8.56 -13.13 -11.77
C ARG A 231 -8.88 -13.75 -10.42
N VAL A 232 -10.16 -13.87 -10.09
CA VAL A 232 -10.60 -14.47 -8.82
C VAL A 232 -10.12 -15.92 -8.66
N VAL A 233 -9.96 -16.64 -9.78
CA VAL A 233 -9.59 -18.06 -9.76
C VAL A 233 -8.10 -18.29 -10.02
N TYR A 234 -7.53 -17.58 -11.00
CA TYR A 234 -6.18 -17.89 -11.50
C TYR A 234 -5.08 -16.95 -10.99
N ASP A 235 -5.44 -15.79 -10.47
CA ASP A 235 -4.48 -14.81 -9.95
C ASP A 235 -4.39 -14.91 -8.42
N ASP A 236 -3.54 -14.07 -7.84
CA ASP A 236 -3.37 -13.98 -6.40
C ASP A 236 -4.52 -13.20 -5.71
N GLU A 237 -4.37 -13.00 -4.40
CA GLU A 237 -5.31 -12.26 -3.54
C GLU A 237 -5.55 -10.80 -3.97
N PHE A 238 -4.68 -10.24 -4.83
CA PHE A 238 -4.75 -8.88 -5.36
C PHE A 238 -5.16 -8.83 -6.84
N GLY A 239 -5.37 -9.98 -7.48
CA GLY A 239 -5.64 -10.06 -8.92
C GLY A 239 -4.40 -9.87 -9.79
N ASP A 240 -3.20 -10.11 -9.25
CA ASP A 240 -1.92 -10.14 -9.94
C ASP A 240 -1.52 -11.57 -10.31
N THR A 241 -0.77 -11.72 -11.40
CA THR A 241 -0.43 -13.04 -11.93
C THR A 241 0.58 -13.75 -11.04
N ILE A 242 0.33 -15.03 -10.78
CA ILE A 242 1.24 -15.88 -10.02
C ILE A 242 2.36 -16.39 -10.95
N SER A 243 3.61 -16.12 -10.61
CA SER A 243 4.78 -16.70 -11.30
C SER A 243 4.89 -18.21 -11.01
N ARG A 244 5.22 -19.01 -12.04
CA ARG A 244 5.49 -20.46 -11.90
C ARG A 244 6.78 -20.72 -11.12
N ASP A 245 7.82 -19.97 -11.45
CA ASP A 245 9.15 -20.15 -10.86
C ASP A 245 9.29 -19.18 -9.67
N ARG A 246 8.78 -19.61 -8.50
CA ARG A 246 8.98 -18.89 -7.24
C ARG A 246 10.21 -19.45 -6.52
N ASP A 247 11.37 -18.86 -6.77
CA ASP A 247 12.56 -19.12 -5.97
C ASP A 247 12.45 -18.39 -4.63
N GLU A 248 11.93 -19.04 -3.59
CA GLU A 248 11.76 -18.45 -2.25
C GLU A 248 13.09 -18.10 -1.57
N THR A 249 14.17 -18.77 -1.95
CA THR A 249 15.53 -18.57 -1.40
C THR A 249 16.32 -17.47 -2.11
N ALA A 250 15.77 -16.88 -3.18
CA ALA A 250 16.45 -15.82 -3.93
C ALA A 250 16.51 -14.51 -3.13
N SER A 251 17.40 -13.59 -3.54
CA SER A 251 17.46 -12.26 -2.95
C SER A 251 16.17 -11.47 -3.18
N LEU A 252 15.62 -10.89 -2.10
CA LEU A 252 14.31 -10.26 -2.09
C LEU A 252 14.41 -8.74 -1.87
N PRO A 253 13.45 -7.97 -2.40
CA PRO A 253 13.28 -6.58 -2.02
C PRO A 253 12.80 -6.51 -0.55
N SER A 254 13.25 -5.46 0.14
CA SER A 254 12.88 -5.25 1.55
C SER A 254 11.37 -5.28 1.78
N GLU A 255 10.56 -4.76 0.84
CA GLU A 255 9.09 -4.75 0.94
C GLU A 255 8.51 -6.15 1.17
N THR A 256 8.98 -7.14 0.42
CA THR A 256 8.51 -8.53 0.53
C THR A 256 8.95 -9.20 1.82
N ALA A 257 10.18 -8.96 2.30
CA ALA A 257 10.68 -9.53 3.55
C ALA A 257 9.89 -9.03 4.77
N TYR A 258 9.60 -7.73 4.85
CA TYR A 258 8.76 -7.19 5.92
C TYR A 258 7.32 -7.69 5.82
N SER A 259 6.78 -7.82 4.60
CA SER A 259 5.46 -8.41 4.37
C SER A 259 5.38 -9.85 4.90
N ASN A 260 6.37 -10.68 4.58
CA ASN A 260 6.45 -12.06 5.07
C ASN A 260 6.54 -12.11 6.59
N PHE A 261 7.35 -11.24 7.20
CA PHE A 261 7.45 -11.11 8.66
C PHE A 261 6.10 -10.77 9.31
N VAL A 262 5.40 -9.73 8.83
CA VAL A 262 4.10 -9.34 9.42
C VAL A 262 3.07 -10.46 9.27
N LYS A 263 3.03 -11.10 8.09
CA LYS A 263 2.18 -12.29 7.86
C LYS A 263 2.58 -13.41 8.84
N ALA A 264 3.87 -13.68 9.02
CA ALA A 264 4.37 -14.72 9.91
C ALA A 264 4.03 -14.48 11.39
N VAL A 265 4.03 -13.22 11.86
CA VAL A 265 3.59 -12.87 13.22
C VAL A 265 2.12 -13.24 13.44
N VAL A 266 1.24 -12.95 12.47
CA VAL A 266 -0.17 -13.33 12.53
C VAL A 266 -0.33 -14.86 12.52
N GLY A 267 0.44 -15.56 11.68
CA GLY A 267 0.46 -17.03 11.64
C GLY A 267 0.92 -17.66 12.96
N ALA A 268 2.00 -17.14 13.55
CA ALA A 268 2.52 -17.57 14.84
C ALA A 268 1.50 -17.32 15.97
N LEU A 269 0.85 -16.15 15.96
CA LEU A 269 -0.19 -15.83 16.93
C LEU A 269 -1.38 -16.78 16.81
N TYR A 270 -1.80 -17.11 15.59
CA TYR A 270 -2.87 -18.08 15.35
C TYR A 270 -2.54 -19.47 15.90
N LEU A 271 -1.33 -19.97 15.68
CA LEU A 271 -0.91 -21.29 16.14
C LEU A 271 -0.81 -21.38 17.67
N HIS A 272 -0.35 -20.31 18.34
CA HIS A 272 -0.13 -20.33 19.78
C HIS A 272 -1.34 -19.86 20.60
N ALA A 273 -2.03 -18.81 20.16
CA ALA A 273 -3.12 -18.16 20.91
C ALA A 273 -4.51 -18.37 20.28
N GLY A 274 -4.58 -19.04 19.13
CA GLY A 274 -5.83 -19.37 18.46
C GLY A 274 -6.41 -18.26 17.59
N ARG A 275 -7.59 -18.54 17.04
CA ARG A 275 -8.28 -17.70 16.04
C ARG A 275 -8.68 -16.32 16.55
N GLU A 276 -9.28 -16.24 17.74
CA GLU A 276 -9.79 -14.99 18.29
C GLU A 276 -8.67 -13.96 18.51
N ALA A 277 -7.51 -14.42 19.00
CA ALA A 277 -6.33 -13.58 19.18
C ALA A 277 -5.82 -13.04 17.83
N ALA A 278 -5.71 -13.91 16.81
CA ALA A 278 -5.28 -13.50 15.47
C ALA A 278 -6.24 -12.48 14.83
N LYS A 279 -7.55 -12.74 14.89
CA LYS A 279 -8.59 -11.82 14.38
C LYS A 279 -8.52 -10.45 15.07
N THR A 280 -8.38 -10.45 16.40
CA THR A 280 -8.27 -9.21 17.18
C THR A 280 -7.01 -8.43 16.80
N PHE A 281 -5.89 -9.13 16.63
CA PHE A 281 -4.63 -8.52 16.22
C PHE A 281 -4.70 -7.89 14.83
N VAL A 282 -5.27 -8.59 13.84
CA VAL A 282 -5.51 -8.08 12.47
C VAL A 282 -6.42 -6.86 12.51
N LYS A 283 -7.49 -6.90 13.30
CA LYS A 283 -8.41 -5.76 13.46
C LYS A 283 -7.71 -4.53 14.04
N GLN A 284 -6.83 -4.72 15.02
CA GLN A 284 -6.13 -3.63 15.71
C GLN A 284 -4.99 -3.01 14.90
N HIS A 285 -4.27 -3.78 14.11
CA HIS A 285 -3.05 -3.29 13.42
C HIS A 285 -3.25 -3.05 11.91
N ILE A 286 -4.13 -3.81 11.26
CA ILE A 286 -4.33 -3.76 9.81
C ILE A 286 -5.62 -3.00 9.48
N LEU A 287 -6.76 -3.43 10.03
CA LEU A 287 -8.06 -2.81 9.74
C LEU A 287 -8.29 -1.46 10.41
N SER A 288 -7.50 -1.11 11.44
CA SER A 288 -7.58 0.19 12.11
C SER A 288 -7.06 1.35 11.25
N ARG A 289 -6.37 1.05 10.14
CA ARG A 289 -5.82 2.06 9.23
C ARG A 289 -6.94 2.71 8.42
N HIS A 290 -6.85 4.03 8.26
CA HIS A 290 -7.80 4.77 7.45
C HIS A 290 -7.45 4.69 5.96
N LEU A 291 -8.36 4.15 5.16
CA LEU A 291 -8.27 4.10 3.70
C LEU A 291 -9.46 4.82 3.07
N GLU A 292 -9.18 5.83 2.25
CA GLU A 292 -10.24 6.52 1.50
C GLU A 292 -10.57 5.77 0.20
N ILE A 293 -11.49 4.81 0.27
CA ILE A 293 -11.89 3.95 -0.86
C ILE A 293 -12.45 4.76 -2.04
N SER A 294 -12.99 5.96 -1.77
CA SER A 294 -13.47 6.91 -2.78
C SER A 294 -12.41 7.23 -3.85
N THR A 295 -11.13 7.21 -3.47
CA THR A 295 -9.99 7.56 -4.33
C THR A 295 -9.56 6.44 -5.26
N LEU A 296 -9.96 5.20 -4.98
CA LEU A 296 -9.58 4.01 -5.74
C LEU A 296 -10.41 3.82 -7.01
N PHE A 297 -11.52 4.55 -7.16
CA PHE A 297 -12.40 4.44 -8.32
C PHE A 297 -11.83 5.15 -9.55
N GLN A 298 -11.77 4.43 -10.66
CA GLN A 298 -11.46 4.98 -11.98
C GLN A 298 -12.59 4.67 -12.96
N PHE A 299 -13.32 5.70 -13.40
CA PHE A 299 -14.40 5.55 -14.37
C PHE A 299 -13.93 5.93 -15.78
N LYS A 300 -14.31 5.12 -16.77
CA LYS A 300 -14.05 5.42 -18.19
C LYS A 300 -15.22 6.17 -18.83
N GLU A 301 -16.44 5.65 -18.69
CA GLU A 301 -17.66 6.22 -19.29
C GLU A 301 -18.81 6.33 -18.26
N PRO A 302 -18.70 7.22 -17.26
CA PRO A 302 -19.61 7.24 -16.12
C PRO A 302 -21.07 7.58 -16.48
N VAL A 303 -21.29 8.37 -17.54
CA VAL A 303 -22.67 8.72 -17.99
C VAL A 303 -23.39 7.49 -18.53
N ARG A 304 -22.68 6.66 -19.31
CA ARG A 304 -23.23 5.45 -19.92
C ARG A 304 -23.47 4.37 -18.86
N GLU A 305 -22.53 4.23 -17.94
CA GLU A 305 -22.64 3.32 -16.80
C GLU A 305 -23.83 3.69 -15.90
N LEU A 306 -24.00 4.98 -15.57
CA LEU A 306 -25.14 5.46 -14.78
C LEU A 306 -26.49 5.25 -15.48
N ALA A 307 -26.56 5.46 -16.80
CA ALA A 307 -27.78 5.20 -17.56
C ALA A 307 -28.16 3.70 -17.54
N ARG A 308 -27.17 2.81 -17.65
CA ARG A 308 -27.39 1.37 -17.49
C ARG A 308 -27.80 0.99 -16.08
N LEU A 309 -27.20 1.60 -15.06
CA LEU A 309 -27.59 1.39 -13.67
C LEU A 309 -29.06 1.73 -13.48
N CYS A 310 -29.49 2.91 -13.93
CA CYS A 310 -30.89 3.33 -13.84
C CYS A 310 -31.82 2.35 -14.57
N ALA A 311 -31.44 1.91 -15.77
CA ALA A 311 -32.22 0.93 -16.53
C ALA A 311 -32.30 -0.44 -15.83
N ARG A 312 -31.23 -0.89 -15.17
CA ARG A 312 -31.16 -2.15 -14.44
C ARG A 312 -32.08 -2.13 -13.20
N GLU A 313 -32.02 -1.04 -12.44
CA GLU A 313 -32.81 -0.88 -11.21
C GLU A 313 -34.26 -0.42 -11.46
N GLY A 314 -34.64 -0.16 -12.71
CA GLY A 314 -35.97 0.31 -13.09
C GLY A 314 -36.24 1.78 -12.76
N PHE A 315 -35.20 2.59 -12.58
CA PHE A 315 -35.31 4.03 -12.40
C PHE A 315 -35.57 4.75 -13.73
N GLU A 316 -36.14 5.95 -13.65
CA GLU A 316 -36.28 6.82 -14.82
C GLU A 316 -34.91 7.19 -15.41
N TYR A 317 -34.88 7.49 -16.71
CA TYR A 317 -33.64 7.84 -17.40
C TYR A 317 -32.96 9.07 -16.72
N PRO A 318 -31.65 9.01 -16.42
CA PRO A 318 -30.98 10.08 -15.71
C PRO A 318 -30.82 11.33 -16.59
N VAL A 319 -31.37 12.46 -16.13
CA VAL A 319 -31.31 13.77 -16.81
C VAL A 319 -30.45 14.74 -16.01
N ALA A 320 -29.48 15.36 -16.68
CA ALA A 320 -28.64 16.40 -16.09
C ALA A 320 -29.35 17.77 -16.10
N ARG A 321 -29.41 18.43 -14.94
CA ARG A 321 -29.99 19.77 -14.75
C ARG A 321 -28.93 20.71 -14.16
N ILE A 322 -28.90 21.96 -14.62
CA ILE A 322 -28.02 22.99 -14.05
C ILE A 322 -28.68 23.51 -12.78
N LEU A 323 -27.99 23.39 -11.64
CA LEU A 323 -28.48 23.87 -10.34
C LEU A 323 -28.08 25.32 -10.12
N SER A 324 -26.82 25.64 -10.37
CA SER A 324 -26.29 26.98 -10.30
C SER A 324 -25.14 27.17 -11.28
N GLU A 325 -24.95 28.42 -11.70
CA GLU A 325 -23.82 28.79 -12.54
C GLU A 325 -23.29 30.16 -12.17
N THR A 326 -21.98 30.33 -12.28
CA THR A 326 -21.33 31.62 -12.10
C THR A 326 -20.17 31.77 -13.08
N GLY A 327 -19.93 33.01 -13.50
CA GLY A 327 -18.78 33.35 -14.34
C GLY A 327 -18.76 32.68 -15.71
N ARG A 328 -19.92 32.33 -16.31
CA ARG A 328 -20.02 31.60 -17.60
C ARG A 328 -19.13 32.13 -18.74
N ARG A 329 -18.89 33.45 -18.79
CA ARG A 329 -18.04 34.13 -19.79
C ARG A 329 -16.69 34.58 -19.22
N SER A 330 -16.20 33.91 -18.19
CA SER A 330 -14.88 34.16 -17.58
C SER A 330 -13.89 33.07 -17.94
N ARG A 331 -12.61 33.23 -17.56
CA ARG A 331 -11.58 32.20 -17.69
C ARG A 331 -11.83 31.00 -16.78
N SER A 332 -12.50 31.21 -15.64
CA SER A 332 -12.75 30.21 -14.60
C SER A 332 -14.24 30.18 -14.23
N PRO A 333 -15.13 29.78 -15.16
CA PRO A 333 -16.54 29.58 -14.84
C PRO A 333 -16.68 28.41 -13.84
N VAL A 334 -17.79 28.41 -13.11
CA VAL A 334 -18.18 27.28 -12.25
C VAL A 334 -19.62 26.92 -12.58
N PHE A 335 -19.82 25.68 -13.03
CA PHE A 335 -21.13 25.10 -13.29
C PHE A 335 -21.39 24.00 -12.28
N VAL A 336 -22.51 24.09 -11.57
CA VAL A 336 -22.98 23.04 -10.66
C VAL A 336 -24.14 22.33 -11.33
N VAL A 337 -23.96 21.04 -11.60
CA VAL A 337 -24.92 20.18 -12.29
C VAL A 337 -25.37 19.08 -11.37
N GLY A 338 -26.68 18.88 -11.28
CA GLY A 338 -27.31 17.74 -10.60
C GLY A 338 -27.83 16.74 -11.62
N ILE A 339 -27.70 15.44 -11.35
CA ILE A 339 -28.32 14.38 -12.15
C ILE A 339 -29.57 13.91 -11.41
N TYR A 340 -30.69 13.93 -12.14
CA TYR A 340 -32.00 13.55 -11.62
C TYR A 340 -32.53 12.30 -12.32
N SER A 341 -33.13 11.40 -11.57
CA SER A 341 -34.04 10.39 -12.10
C SER A 341 -35.44 10.75 -11.63
N GLY A 342 -36.28 11.24 -12.54
CA GLY A 342 -37.56 11.89 -12.21
C GLY A 342 -37.38 13.11 -11.32
N ASN A 343 -37.73 12.95 -10.04
CA ASN A 343 -37.64 13.99 -9.01
C ASN A 343 -36.43 13.81 -8.07
N ASP A 344 -35.83 12.63 -8.04
CA ASP A 344 -34.76 12.31 -7.10
C ASP A 344 -33.41 12.72 -7.66
N GLN A 345 -32.63 13.44 -6.84
CA GLN A 345 -31.26 13.83 -7.20
C GLN A 345 -30.29 12.71 -6.84
N LEU A 346 -29.74 12.05 -7.86
CA LEU A 346 -28.80 10.93 -7.69
C LEU A 346 -27.38 11.40 -7.35
N GLY A 347 -26.98 12.56 -7.88
CA GLY A 347 -25.65 13.09 -7.67
C GLY A 347 -25.51 14.54 -8.10
N GLU A 348 -24.49 15.20 -7.56
CA GLU A 348 -24.15 16.59 -7.83
C GLU A 348 -22.66 16.69 -8.17
N GLY A 349 -22.31 17.58 -9.11
CA GLY A 349 -20.93 17.81 -9.49
C GLY A 349 -20.70 19.23 -9.99
N ALA A 350 -19.60 19.83 -9.54
CA ALA A 350 -19.14 21.12 -10.00
C ALA A 350 -17.97 20.99 -10.99
N GLY A 351 -17.97 21.76 -12.07
CA GLY A 351 -16.91 21.74 -13.10
C GLY A 351 -16.69 23.09 -13.75
N ALA A 352 -15.53 23.26 -14.40
CA ALA A 352 -15.21 24.45 -15.19
C ALA A 352 -15.87 24.43 -16.57
N SER A 353 -16.45 23.30 -16.96
CA SER A 353 -17.29 23.20 -18.16
C SER A 353 -18.55 22.40 -17.86
N LEU A 354 -19.62 22.66 -18.61
CA LEU A 354 -20.85 21.86 -18.53
C LEU A 354 -20.61 20.34 -18.71
N PRO A 355 -19.82 19.86 -19.70
CA PRO A 355 -19.56 18.42 -19.81
C PRO A 355 -18.75 17.87 -18.62
N GLU A 356 -17.77 18.62 -18.10
CA GLU A 356 -17.00 18.22 -16.92
C GLU A 356 -17.87 18.15 -15.66
N ALA A 357 -18.72 19.15 -15.42
CA ALA A 357 -19.67 19.15 -14.31
C ALA A 357 -20.63 17.96 -14.40
N ARG A 358 -21.14 17.65 -15.61
CA ARG A 358 -21.97 16.46 -15.85
C ARG A 358 -21.22 15.17 -15.53
N LEU A 359 -19.99 15.03 -16.01
CA LEU A 359 -19.16 13.84 -15.75
C LEU A 359 -18.91 13.66 -14.25
N ARG A 360 -18.55 14.72 -13.53
CA ARG A 360 -18.33 14.68 -12.08
C ARG A 360 -19.60 14.34 -11.31
N ALA A 361 -20.74 14.89 -11.71
CA ALA A 361 -22.03 14.55 -11.12
C ALA A 361 -22.37 13.05 -11.33
N SER A 362 -22.08 12.50 -12.52
CA SER A 362 -22.27 11.07 -12.79
C SER A 362 -21.34 10.19 -11.97
N VAL A 363 -20.08 10.57 -11.84
CA VAL A 363 -19.11 9.87 -10.99
C VAL A 363 -19.56 9.87 -9.53
N ASN A 364 -20.03 11.00 -9.03
CA ASN A 364 -20.51 11.09 -7.64
C ASN A 364 -21.75 10.24 -7.41
N ALA A 365 -22.68 10.18 -8.36
CA ALA A 365 -23.84 9.27 -8.29
C ALA A 365 -23.41 7.80 -8.26
N LEU A 366 -22.47 7.38 -9.12
CA LEU A 366 -21.93 6.02 -9.12
C LEU A 366 -21.16 5.69 -7.84
N LYS A 367 -20.32 6.62 -7.35
CA LYS A 367 -19.63 6.45 -6.07
C LYS A 367 -20.61 6.29 -4.92
N ALA A 368 -21.68 7.09 -4.86
CA ALA A 368 -22.72 6.96 -3.84
C ALA A 368 -23.41 5.59 -3.89
N TRP A 369 -23.65 5.05 -5.10
CA TRP A 369 -24.19 3.70 -5.27
C TRP A 369 -23.24 2.61 -4.76
N TYR A 370 -21.98 2.64 -5.20
CA TYR A 370 -21.00 1.58 -4.89
C TYR A 370 -20.43 1.66 -3.46
N LEU A 371 -20.35 2.86 -2.88
CA LEU A 371 -19.91 3.09 -1.50
C LEU A 371 -21.06 3.03 -0.48
N TYR A 372 -22.21 2.49 -0.88
CA TYR A 372 -23.27 2.18 0.07
C TYR A 372 -22.72 1.28 1.18
N SER A 373 -22.93 1.71 2.42
CA SER A 373 -22.56 0.96 3.61
C SER A 373 -23.77 0.83 4.54
N PRO A 374 -24.11 -0.39 5.02
CA PRO A 374 -25.25 -0.59 5.90
C PRO A 374 -25.02 0.00 7.31
N GLY A 375 -23.78 0.30 7.69
CA GLY A 375 -23.44 0.94 8.97
C GLY A 375 -21.95 0.81 9.32
N ASN A 376 -21.52 1.50 10.39
CA ASN A 376 -20.10 1.52 10.79
C ASN A 376 -19.63 0.23 11.49
N ASN A 377 -20.54 -0.52 12.13
CA ASN A 377 -20.24 -1.76 12.86
C ASN A 377 -21.03 -2.92 12.24
N VAL A 378 -20.68 -3.30 11.01
CA VAL A 378 -21.35 -4.41 10.32
C VAL A 378 -20.88 -5.73 10.92
N PRO A 379 -21.80 -6.66 11.27
CA PRO A 379 -21.41 -8.00 11.70
C PRO A 379 -20.69 -8.72 10.55
N VAL A 380 -19.59 -9.38 10.87
CA VAL A 380 -18.85 -10.20 9.90
C VAL A 380 -19.17 -11.68 10.10
N PRO A 381 -19.15 -12.53 9.05
CA PRO A 381 -19.45 -13.95 9.18
C PRO A 381 -18.59 -14.65 10.24
N SER A 382 -17.31 -14.27 10.38
CA SER A 382 -16.42 -14.82 11.40
C SER A 382 -16.81 -14.48 12.85
N ASP A 383 -17.76 -13.58 13.10
CA ASP A 383 -18.30 -13.35 14.44
C ASP A 383 -19.18 -14.51 14.93
N THR A 384 -19.78 -15.26 13.99
CA THR A 384 -20.70 -16.39 14.28
C THR A 384 -20.00 -17.59 14.90
N GLU A 385 -18.69 -17.70 14.74
CA GLU A 385 -17.89 -18.80 15.24
C GLU A 385 -17.49 -18.63 16.72
N SER A 386 -17.67 -17.43 17.27
CA SER A 386 -17.37 -17.14 18.68
C SER A 386 -18.37 -17.84 19.61
N ALA A 387 -17.90 -18.26 20.79
CA ALA A 387 -18.73 -19.04 21.73
C ALA A 387 -20.01 -18.31 22.19
N ASN A 388 -20.01 -16.97 22.18
CA ASN A 388 -21.13 -16.12 22.59
C ASN A 388 -21.76 -15.37 21.41
N ALA A 389 -21.69 -15.94 20.20
CA ALA A 389 -22.19 -15.29 19.00
C ALA A 389 -23.72 -15.07 19.03
N ARG A 390 -24.14 -13.93 18.48
CA ARG A 390 -25.55 -13.70 18.15
C ARG A 390 -25.94 -14.55 16.93
N PRO A 391 -27.22 -14.90 16.77
CA PRO A 391 -27.72 -15.48 15.54
C PRO A 391 -27.34 -14.62 14.33
N TRP A 392 -26.95 -15.28 13.22
CA TRP A 392 -26.51 -14.59 12.02
C TRP A 392 -27.65 -13.80 11.37
N GLU A 393 -27.41 -12.52 11.12
CA GLU A 393 -28.29 -11.65 10.34
C GLU A 393 -27.81 -11.61 8.89
N PRO A 394 -28.68 -11.89 7.89
CA PRO A 394 -28.28 -11.84 6.49
C PRO A 394 -27.77 -10.46 6.06
N VAL A 395 -26.57 -10.41 5.50
CA VAL A 395 -25.97 -9.19 4.92
C VAL A 395 -26.49 -8.99 3.50
N HIS A 396 -26.60 -7.73 3.06
CA HIS A 396 -26.95 -7.40 1.68
C HIS A 396 -25.90 -7.94 0.70
N ILE A 397 -26.34 -8.68 -0.31
CA ILE A 397 -25.50 -9.18 -1.40
C ILE A 397 -25.92 -8.46 -2.68
N ASP A 398 -24.99 -7.74 -3.29
CA ASP A 398 -25.25 -7.06 -4.57
C ASP A 398 -25.26 -8.06 -5.73
N MET A 399 -25.95 -7.69 -6.80
CA MET A 399 -25.99 -8.47 -8.04
C MET A 399 -24.75 -8.26 -8.93
N GLY A 400 -23.83 -7.40 -8.51
CA GLY A 400 -22.55 -7.11 -9.17
C GLY A 400 -22.49 -5.73 -9.83
N GLU A 401 -21.29 -5.37 -10.27
CA GLU A 401 -21.02 -4.09 -10.93
C GLU A 401 -21.73 -3.94 -12.28
N VAL A 402 -21.98 -2.70 -12.70
CA VAL A 402 -22.61 -2.41 -13.99
C VAL A 402 -21.56 -2.52 -15.11
N ILE A 403 -21.81 -3.41 -16.06
CA ILE A 403 -20.88 -3.64 -17.18
C ILE A 403 -21.04 -2.53 -18.23
N HIS A 404 -19.94 -1.82 -18.49
CA HIS A 404 -19.93 -0.68 -19.41
C HIS A 404 -19.66 -1.02 -20.88
#